data_AF-A0A524C6P7-F1
#
_entry.id   AF-A0A524C6P7-F1
#
_cell.length_a   1.000
_cell.length_b   1.000
_cell.length_c   1.000
_cell.angle_alpha   90.00
_cell.angle_beta   90.00
_cell.angle_gamma   90.00
#
_symmetry.space_group_name_H-M   'P 1'
#
loop_
_entity.id
_entity.type
_entity.pdbx_description
1 polymer ?
#
loop_
_entity_poly.entity_id
_entity_poly.type
_entity_poly.pdbx_seq_one_letter_code
_entity_poly.pdbx_strand_id
1 'polypeptide(L)'
;MAIKKLPQEIIDLFPYQQVRPIQDDLIETIYDALHERKNVIVEGANGLGKTVATLSAAIPIAREKGLQIVHVCRTNKQADRVISELKEISKKTNVSG
;
A
#
# COMPACT_ATOMS: atom_id res chain seq x y z
N MET A 1 16.98 -16.27 -9.22
CA MET A 1 16.03 -15.46 -8.43
C MET A 1 15.23 -14.65 -9.43
N ALA A 2 13.93 -14.88 -9.57
CA ALA A 2 13.12 -14.14 -10.54
C ALA A 2 13.06 -12.66 -10.10
N ILE A 3 13.33 -11.74 -11.02
CA ILE A 3 13.06 -10.31 -10.78
C ILE A 3 11.54 -10.17 -10.77
N LYS A 4 10.95 -10.26 -9.58
CA LYS A 4 9.52 -10.02 -9.39
C LYS A 4 9.25 -8.55 -9.68
N LYS A 5 8.41 -8.28 -10.68
CA LYS A 5 7.99 -6.92 -11.03
C LYS A 5 6.63 -6.67 -10.41
N LEU A 6 6.54 -5.61 -9.60
CA LEU A 6 5.27 -5.10 -9.14
C LEU A 6 4.37 -4.77 -10.35
N PRO A 7 3.04 -4.98 -10.26
CA PRO A 7 2.09 -4.50 -11.24
C PRO A 7 2.30 -3.01 -11.57
N GLN A 8 2.18 -2.64 -12.84
CA GLN A 8 2.47 -1.27 -13.30
C GLN A 8 1.61 -0.23 -12.57
N GLU A 9 0.34 -0.53 -12.30
CA GLU A 9 -0.56 0.37 -11.57
C GLU A 9 -0.05 0.71 -10.16
N ILE A 10 0.58 -0.26 -9.48
CA ILE A 10 1.19 -0.04 -8.16
C ILE A 10 2.37 0.94 -8.29
N ILE A 11 3.20 0.77 -9.31
CA ILE A 11 4.37 1.63 -9.55
C ILE A 11 3.93 3.06 -9.82
N ASP A 12 2.89 3.24 -10.63
CA ASP A 12 2.35 4.56 -11.00
C ASP A 12 1.72 5.26 -9.78
N LEU A 13 1.09 4.49 -8.90
CA LEU A 13 0.45 4.98 -7.67
C LEU A 13 1.47 5.30 -6.57
N PHE A 14 2.60 4.60 -6.53
CA PHE A 14 3.59 4.74 -5.46
C PHE A 14 4.15 6.17 -5.39
N PRO A 15 4.09 6.86 -4.24
CA PRO A 15 4.32 8.30 -4.18
C PRO A 15 5.80 8.69 -4.24
N TYR A 16 6.72 7.80 -3.85
CA TYR A 16 8.15 8.11 -3.77
C TYR A 16 8.91 7.74 -5.06
N GLN A 17 10.15 8.20 -5.19
CA GLN A 17 10.97 8.00 -6.40
C GLN A 17 11.31 6.52 -6.67
N GLN A 18 11.47 5.73 -5.61
CA GLN A 18 11.83 4.32 -5.72
C GLN A 18 11.22 3.51 -4.57
N VAL A 19 10.76 2.30 -4.91
CA VAL A 19 10.39 1.27 -3.93
C VAL A 19 11.68 0.62 -3.43
N ARG A 20 11.82 0.42 -2.12
CA ARG A 20 13.01 -0.24 -1.55
C ARG A 20 12.88 -1.77 -1.68
N PRO A 21 13.99 -2.54 -1.79
CA PRO A 21 13.97 -3.99 -2.05
C PRO A 21 13.34 -4.91 -0.99
N ILE A 22 12.80 -4.38 0.10
CA ILE A 22 12.01 -5.15 1.08
C ILE A 22 10.56 -4.66 1.13
N GLN A 23 10.31 -3.50 0.52
CA GLN A 23 9.02 -2.86 0.45
C GLN A 23 8.23 -3.38 -0.75
N ASP A 24 8.91 -3.73 -1.84
CA ASP A 24 8.37 -4.45 -2.98
C ASP A 24 7.83 -5.82 -2.55
N ASP A 25 8.59 -6.63 -1.82
CA ASP A 25 8.16 -7.92 -1.28
C ASP A 25 6.92 -7.75 -0.38
N LEU A 26 6.90 -6.71 0.45
CA LEU A 26 5.75 -6.38 1.30
C LEU A 26 4.52 -6.01 0.48
N ILE A 27 4.68 -5.15 -0.53
CA ILE A 27 3.58 -4.71 -1.39
C ILE A 27 3.01 -5.90 -2.16
N GLU A 28 3.86 -6.73 -2.77
CA GLU A 28 3.46 -7.92 -3.53
C GLU A 28 2.70 -8.90 -2.64
N THR A 29 3.23 -9.21 -1.45
CA THR A 29 2.60 -10.13 -0.49
C THR A 29 1.19 -9.66 -0.10
N ILE A 30 1.02 -8.35 0.14
CA ILE A 30 -0.29 -7.79 0.48
C ILE A 30 -1.20 -7.79 -0.76
N TYR A 31 -0.71 -7.36 -1.91
CA TYR A 31 -1.48 -7.27 -3.15
C TYR A 31 -2.04 -8.62 -3.55
N ASP A 32 -1.20 -9.66 -3.60
CA ASP A 32 -1.60 -11.02 -3.97
C ASP A 32 -2.65 -11.58 -3.00
N ALA A 33 -2.43 -11.41 -1.69
CA ALA A 33 -3.39 -11.84 -0.68
C ALA A 33 -4.75 -11.14 -0.85
N LEU A 34 -4.77 -9.82 -1.06
CA LEU A 34 -6.01 -9.07 -1.28
C LEU A 34 -6.68 -9.42 -2.62
N HIS A 35 -5.88 -9.66 -3.67
CA HIS A 35 -6.37 -10.07 -4.98
C HIS A 35 -7.09 -11.42 -4.88
N GLU A 36 -6.47 -12.39 -4.20
CA GLU A 36 -7.00 -13.74 -3.92
C GLU A 36 -8.07 -13.78 -2.81
N ARG A 37 -8.46 -12.64 -2.23
CA ARG A 37 -9.42 -12.53 -1.12
C ARG A 37 -9.01 -13.36 0.12
N LYS A 38 -7.71 -13.39 0.41
CA LYS A 38 -7.11 -14.01 1.59
C LYS A 38 -6.71 -12.95 2.63
N ASN A 39 -6.48 -13.42 3.85
CA ASN A 39 -5.92 -12.59 4.92
C ASN A 39 -4.40 -12.63 4.90
N VAL A 40 -3.76 -11.51 5.25
CA VAL A 40 -2.30 -11.40 5.35
C VAL A 40 -1.92 -10.85 6.72
N ILE A 41 -0.91 -11.45 7.34
CA ILE A 41 -0.30 -10.95 8.57
C ILE A 41 1.16 -10.65 8.25
N VAL A 42 1.58 -9.42 8.49
CA VAL A 42 2.95 -8.97 8.22
C VAL A 42 3.52 -8.37 9.50
N GLU A 43 4.70 -8.86 9.87
CA GLU A 43 5.58 -8.16 10.80
C GLU A 43 6.62 -7.36 10.02
N GLY A 44 6.81 -6.08 10.38
CA GLY A 44 7.81 -5.24 9.74
C GLY A 44 8.38 -4.23 10.70
N ALA A 45 9.67 -3.93 10.55
CA ALA A 45 10.38 -2.97 11.38
C ALA A 45 9.80 -1.53 11.26
N ASN A 46 10.15 -0.66 12.21
CA ASN A 46 9.85 0.76 12.12
C ASN A 46 10.60 1.39 10.93
N GLY A 47 9.96 2.33 10.24
CA GLY A 47 10.56 2.98 9.08
C GLY A 47 10.60 2.14 7.79
N LEU A 48 10.07 0.91 7.79
CA LEU A 48 9.96 0.04 6.61
C LEU A 48 9.06 0.62 5.51
N GLY A 49 8.19 1.58 5.84
CA GLY A 49 7.18 2.09 4.92
C GLY A 49 5.94 1.20 4.85
N LYS A 50 5.59 0.51 5.94
CA LYS A 50 4.42 -0.37 6.04
C LYS A 50 3.14 0.32 5.56
N THR A 51 2.90 1.55 6.02
CA THR A 51 1.68 2.30 5.69
C THR A 51 1.56 2.55 4.20
N VAL A 52 2.58 3.14 3.56
CA VAL A 52 2.54 3.40 2.11
C VAL A 52 2.52 2.09 1.31
N ALA A 53 3.20 1.03 1.77
CA ALA A 53 3.16 -0.28 1.13
C ALA A 53 1.76 -0.88 1.15
N THR A 54 1.10 -0.90 2.31
CA THR A 54 -0.27 -1.39 2.45
C THR A 54 -1.26 -0.59 1.62
N LEU A 55 -1.17 0.76 1.62
CA LEU A 55 -2.03 1.60 0.80
C LEU A 55 -1.81 1.34 -0.70
N SER A 56 -0.55 1.22 -1.12
CA SER A 56 -0.21 1.02 -2.54
C SER A 56 -0.68 -0.35 -3.06
N ALA A 57 -0.69 -1.37 -2.21
CA ALA A 57 -1.25 -2.67 -2.54
C ALA A 57 -2.79 -2.67 -2.53
N ALA A 58 -3.43 -1.98 -1.58
CA ALA A 58 -4.87 -2.07 -1.37
C ALA A 58 -5.71 -1.19 -2.31
N ILE A 59 -5.23 0.01 -2.66
CA ILE A 59 -5.99 0.97 -3.47
C ILE A 59 -6.36 0.42 -4.86
N PRO A 60 -5.43 -0.20 -5.63
CA PRO A 60 -5.76 -0.78 -6.93
C PRO A 60 -6.90 -1.80 -6.84
N ILE A 61 -6.81 -2.73 -5.87
CA ILE A 61 -7.83 -3.76 -5.64
C ILE A 61 -9.17 -3.16 -5.24
N ALA A 62 -9.16 -2.15 -4.36
CA ALA A 62 -10.38 -1.48 -3.92
C ALA A 62 -11.05 -0.73 -5.08
N ARG A 63 -10.27 -0.05 -5.93
CA ARG A 63 -10.78 0.63 -7.11
C ARG A 63 -11.36 -0.36 -8.13
N GLU A 64 -10.60 -1.40 -8.47
CA GLU A 64 -11.00 -2.43 -9.43
C GLU A 64 -12.32 -3.10 -9.01
N LYS A 65 -12.46 -3.40 -7.72
CA LYS A 65 -13.61 -4.15 -7.18
C LYS A 65 -14.73 -3.25 -6.62
N GLY A 66 -14.61 -1.93 -6.70
CA GLY A 66 -15.59 -0.99 -6.14
C GLY A 66 -15.77 -1.06 -4.62
N LEU A 67 -14.67 -1.31 -3.89
CA LEU A 67 -14.67 -1.50 -2.43
C LEU A 67 -14.21 -0.24 -1.69
N GLN A 68 -14.50 -0.19 -0.39
CA GLN A 68 -13.96 0.81 0.54
C GLN A 68 -12.84 0.23 1.41
N ILE A 69 -11.83 1.04 1.70
CA ILE A 69 -10.72 0.66 2.60
C ILE A 69 -11.01 1.24 3.98
N VAL A 70 -11.04 0.38 5.01
CA VAL A 70 -11.12 0.78 6.41
C VAL A 70 -9.77 0.56 7.06
N HIS A 71 -9.09 1.63 7.48
CA HIS A 71 -7.82 1.57 8.17
C HIS A 71 -8.00 1.78 9.68
N VAL A 72 -7.63 0.77 10.47
CA VAL A 72 -7.75 0.82 11.93
C VAL A 72 -6.37 1.03 12.55
N CYS A 73 -6.25 1.96 13.49
CA CYS A 73 -5.00 2.26 14.18
C CYS A 73 -5.26 2.51 15.68
N ARG A 74 -4.20 2.44 16.50
CA ARG A 74 -4.30 2.56 17.96
C ARG A 74 -4.39 4.00 18.43
N THR A 75 -3.76 4.95 17.71
CA THR A 75 -3.66 6.35 18.14
C THR A 75 -3.93 7.33 16.99
N ASN A 76 -4.39 8.53 17.33
CA ASN A 76 -4.62 9.60 16.34
C ASN A 76 -3.37 9.91 15.52
N LYS A 77 -2.18 9.93 16.15
CA LYS A 77 -0.91 10.15 15.45
C LYS A 77 -0.62 9.09 14.38
N GLN A 78 -1.07 7.85 14.59
CA GLN A 78 -0.97 6.79 13.58
C GLN A 78 -1.97 7.01 12.44
N ALA A 79 -3.21 7.42 12.75
CA ALA A 79 -4.19 7.83 11.74
C ALA A 79 -3.67 9.00 10.89
N ASP A 80 -3.11 10.05 11.52
CA ASP A 80 -2.54 11.21 10.83
C ASP A 80 -1.44 10.80 9.84
N ARG A 81 -0.64 9.77 10.18
CA ARG A 81 0.37 9.24 9.29
C ARG A 81 -0.25 8.63 8.03
N VAL A 82 -1.35 7.89 8.17
CA VAL A 82 -2.08 7.29 7.04
C VAL A 82 -2.62 8.36 6.12
N ILE A 83 -3.24 9.41 6.68
CA ILE A 83 -3.76 10.55 5.92
C ILE A 83 -2.62 11.27 5.19
N SER A 84 -1.47 11.43 5.83
CA SER A 84 -0.30 12.05 5.20
C SER A 84 0.23 11.22 4.02
N GLU A 85 0.33 9.90 4.15
CA GLU A 85 0.74 9.02 3.04
C GLU A 85 -0.30 9.02 1.91
N LEU A 86 -1.58 9.02 2.25
CA LEU A 86 -2.66 9.10 1.26
C LEU A 86 -2.60 10.43 0.49
N LYS A 87 -2.28 11.55 1.16
CA LYS A 87 -2.04 12.84 0.50
C LYS A 87 -0.84 12.83 -0.44
N GLU A 88 0.22 12.09 -0.11
CA GLU A 88 1.35 11.94 -1.03
C GLU A 88 0.96 11.12 -2.27
N ILE A 89 0.18 10.05 -2.09
CA ILE A 89 -0.38 9.27 -3.20
C ILE A 89 -1.31 10.14 -4.05
N SER A 90 -2.13 10.99 -3.41
CA SER A 90 -3.11 11.83 -4.09
C SER A 90 -2.50 12.86 -5.04
N LYS A 91 -1.21 13.18 -4.89
CA LYS A 91 -0.48 14.07 -5.80
C LYS A 91 -0.25 13.44 -7.18
N LYS A 92 -0.20 12.11 -7.26
CA LYS A 92 0.03 11.37 -8.52
C LYS A 92 -1.24 10.74 -9.06
N THR A 93 -2.12 10.27 -8.18
CA THR A 93 -3.31 9.50 -8.54
C THR A 93 -4.53 10.08 -7.84
N ASN A 94 -5.68 10.19 -8.50
CA ASN A 94 -6.90 10.66 -7.87
C ASN A 94 -7.43 9.64 -6.82
N VAL A 95 -7.09 9.86 -5.56
CA VAL A 95 -7.53 9.08 -4.40
C VAL A 95 -8.00 10.02 -3.30
N SER A 96 -8.99 9.58 -2.53
CA SER A 96 -9.57 10.35 -1.41
C SER A 96 -9.71 9.44 -0.19
N GLY A 97 -9.71 10.04 1.00
CA GLY A 97 -9.97 9.38 2.27
C GLY A 97 -10.47 10.36 3.31
#